data_AF-A0A1G4IPR8-F1
#
_entry.id   AF-A0A1G4IPR8-F1
#
_cell.length_a   1.000
_cell.length_b   1.000
_cell.length_c   1.000
_cell.angle_alpha   90.00
_cell.angle_beta   90.00
_cell.angle_gamma   90.00
#
_symmetry.space_group_name_H-M   'P 1'
#
loop_
_entity.id
_entity.type
_entity.pdbx_description
1 polymer ?
#
loop_
_entity_poly.entity_id
_entity_poly.type
_entity_poly.pdbx_seq_one_letter_code
_entity_poly.pdbx_strand_id
1 'polypeptide(L)'
;METTIRELEDHHVRVHRELLEVLDELYLARKGLKAHDRSAMVQRRELQCSMATTSPIAEAMTNNGKLEARLLDLMQQNYEKDGSVVRHQDEKLRLISRFTEERIKYGKLLQRIRPIAEEVRSWTADEIDPRKEAVVDEGERYLEKENETLRELLVGIIMQSGYQGTNKTVDNWLEFLEEIG
;
A
#
# COMPACT_ATOMS: atom_id res chain seq x y z
N MET A 1 -18.85 -36.25 -10.19
CA MET A 1 -18.54 -37.44 -9.37
C MET A 1 -17.42 -37.14 -8.41
N GLU A 2 -16.30 -36.58 -8.86
CA GLU A 2 -15.18 -36.22 -7.98
C GLU A 2 -15.48 -35.06 -7.01
N THR A 3 -16.28 -34.07 -7.42
CA THR A 3 -16.78 -33.00 -6.55
C THR A 3 -17.67 -33.54 -5.44
N THR A 4 -18.58 -34.45 -5.77
CA THR A 4 -19.49 -35.11 -4.82
C THR A 4 -18.72 -35.94 -3.79
N ILE A 5 -17.63 -36.60 -4.21
CA ILE A 5 -16.75 -37.34 -3.29
C ILE A 5 -16.08 -36.38 -2.32
N ARG A 6 -15.56 -35.23 -2.78
CA ARG A 6 -14.94 -34.22 -1.91
C ARG A 6 -15.93 -33.64 -0.90
N GLU A 7 -17.16 -33.34 -1.32
CA GLU A 7 -18.21 -32.84 -0.43
C GLU A 7 -18.56 -33.85 0.67
N LEU A 8 -18.61 -35.14 0.32
CA LEU A 8 -18.84 -36.22 1.28
C LEU A 8 -17.66 -36.41 2.23
N GLU A 9 -16.42 -36.33 1.73
CA GLU A 9 -15.20 -36.35 2.54
C GLU A 9 -15.18 -35.19 3.55
N ASP A 10 -15.50 -33.97 3.10
CA ASP A 10 -15.60 -32.79 3.96
C ASP A 10 -16.69 -32.95 5.02
N HIS A 11 -17.85 -33.48 4.63
CA HIS A 11 -18.94 -33.75 5.57
C HIS A 11 -18.53 -34.81 6.60
N HIS A 12 -17.89 -35.89 6.17
CA HIS A 12 -17.40 -36.94 7.05
C HIS A 12 -16.37 -36.41 8.06
N VAL A 13 -15.41 -35.59 7.62
CA VAL A 13 -14.41 -34.98 8.51
C VAL A 13 -15.07 -34.08 9.56
N ARG A 14 -16.07 -33.27 9.16
CA ARG A 14 -16.83 -32.43 10.10
C ARG A 14 -17.55 -33.26 11.16
N VAL A 15 -18.34 -34.24 10.73
CA VAL A 15 -19.09 -35.11 11.64
C VAL A 15 -18.16 -35.90 12.56
N HIS A 16 -17.03 -36.38 12.04
CA HIS A 16 -16.04 -37.10 12.83
C HIS A 16 -15.43 -36.21 13.92
N ARG A 17 -15.10 -34.96 13.59
CA ARG A 17 -14.61 -33.98 14.58
C ARG A 17 -15.67 -33.73 15.65
N GLU A 18 -16.90 -33.40 15.26
CA GLU A 18 -18.03 -33.17 16.17
C GLU A 18 -18.27 -34.36 17.11
N LEU A 19 -18.24 -35.58 16.57
CA LEU A 19 -18.38 -36.80 17.36
C LEU A 19 -17.31 -36.92 18.44
N LEU A 20 -16.04 -36.65 18.11
CA LEU A 20 -14.95 -36.67 19.09
C LEU A 20 -15.16 -35.61 20.19
N GLU A 21 -15.72 -34.45 19.84
CA GLU A 21 -16.01 -33.40 20.82
C GLU A 21 -17.10 -33.80 21.79
N VAL A 22 -18.21 -34.32 21.26
CA VAL A 22 -19.35 -34.77 22.07
C VAL A 22 -18.96 -35.96 22.95
N LEU A 23 -18.14 -36.88 22.46
CA LEU A 23 -17.66 -38.02 23.25
C LEU A 23 -16.78 -37.58 24.42
N ASP A 24 -15.93 -36.57 24.21
CA ASP A 24 -15.12 -35.97 25.27
C ASP A 24 -15.97 -35.30 26.34
N GLU A 25 -16.96 -34.51 25.94
CA GLU A 25 -17.89 -33.84 26.84
C GLU A 25 -18.73 -34.85 27.62
N LEU A 26 -19.22 -35.90 26.95
CA LEU A 26 -19.99 -36.97 27.57
C LEU A 26 -19.14 -37.77 28.57
N TYR A 27 -17.87 -38.03 28.26
CA TYR A 27 -16.96 -38.70 29.17
C TYR A 27 -16.74 -37.89 30.45
N LEU A 28 -16.50 -36.58 30.31
CA LEU A 28 -16.34 -35.67 31.43
C LEU A 28 -17.60 -35.57 32.29
N ALA A 29 -18.77 -35.40 31.64
CA ALA A 29 -20.07 -35.36 32.30
C ALA A 29 -20.34 -36.66 33.09
N ARG A 30 -20.08 -37.82 32.47
CA ARG A 30 -20.26 -39.13 33.11
C ARG A 30 -19.33 -39.34 34.31
N LYS A 31 -18.11 -38.80 34.26
CA LYS A 31 -17.14 -38.91 35.36
C LYS A 31 -17.29 -37.81 36.42
N GLY A 32 -18.19 -36.84 36.20
CA GLY A 32 -18.33 -35.67 37.08
C GLY A 32 -17.07 -34.80 37.11
N LEU A 33 -16.22 -34.89 36.09
CA LEU A 33 -14.96 -34.16 36.00
C LEU A 33 -15.16 -32.89 35.20
N LYS A 34 -14.50 -31.80 35.63
CA LYS A 34 -14.34 -30.61 34.80
C LYS A 34 -13.01 -30.72 34.07
N ALA A 35 -13.02 -30.44 32.76
CA ALA A 35 -11.79 -30.31 31.98
C ALA A 35 -10.89 -29.26 32.65
N HIS A 36 -9.79 -29.71 33.26
CA HIS A 36 -8.80 -28.79 33.84
C HIS A 36 -8.03 -28.07 32.73
N ASP A 37 -7.86 -28.72 31.58
CA ASP A 37 -7.17 -28.16 30.44
C ASP A 37 -7.89 -28.53 29.13
N ARG A 38 -8.50 -27.52 28.49
CA ARG A 38 -9.16 -27.67 27.20
C ARG A 38 -8.15 -27.89 26.07
N SER A 39 -6.93 -27.36 26.21
CA SER A 39 -5.88 -27.49 25.19
C SER A 39 -5.37 -28.93 25.08
N ALA A 40 -5.22 -29.64 26.21
CA ALA A 40 -4.86 -31.05 26.22
C ALA A 40 -5.90 -31.95 25.51
N MET A 41 -7.19 -31.63 25.63
CA MET A 41 -8.24 -32.37 24.91
C MET A 41 -8.18 -32.13 23.40
N VAL A 42 -7.91 -30.88 22.98
CA VAL A 42 -7.71 -30.55 21.56
C VAL A 42 -6.50 -31.29 21.00
N GLN A 43 -5.36 -31.26 21.70
CA GLN A 43 -4.15 -32.00 21.30
C GLN A 43 -4.41 -33.51 21.18
N ARG A 44 -5.18 -34.09 22.12
CA ARG A 44 -5.57 -35.50 22.04
C ARG A 44 -6.39 -35.81 20.79
N ARG A 45 -7.36 -34.95 20.44
CA ARG A 45 -8.15 -35.10 19.22
C ARG A 45 -7.29 -34.97 17.97
N GLU A 46 -6.37 -34.01 17.94
CA GLU A 46 -5.42 -33.84 16.84
C GLU A 46 -4.55 -35.09 16.62
N LEU A 47 -4.03 -35.67 17.71
CA LEU A 47 -3.27 -36.92 17.66
C LEU A 47 -4.14 -38.08 17.16
N GLN A 48 -5.38 -38.21 17.64
CA GLN A 48 -6.30 -39.24 17.18
C GLN A 48 -6.62 -39.12 15.69
N CYS A 49 -6.88 -37.90 15.22
CA CYS A 49 -7.09 -37.64 13.80
C CYS A 49 -5.84 -37.97 12.99
N SER A 50 -4.65 -37.56 13.44
CA SER A 50 -3.37 -37.86 12.77
C SER A 50 -3.11 -39.37 12.65
N MET A 51 -3.37 -40.13 13.72
CA MET A 51 -3.27 -41.59 13.68
C MET A 51 -4.31 -42.22 12.74
N ALA A 52 -5.55 -41.73 12.79
CA ALA A 52 -6.64 -42.19 11.94
C ALA A 52 -6.43 -41.87 10.46
N THR A 53 -5.66 -40.83 10.12
CA THR A 53 -5.28 -40.53 8.73
C THR A 53 -4.04 -41.30 8.28
N THR A 54 -3.10 -41.57 9.19
CA THR A 54 -1.84 -42.25 8.83
C THR A 54 -2.07 -43.72 8.47
N SER A 55 -2.99 -44.41 9.17
CA SER A 55 -3.25 -45.84 8.90
C SER A 55 -3.83 -46.09 7.50
N PRO A 56 -4.88 -45.38 7.04
CA PRO A 56 -5.39 -45.54 5.68
C PRO A 56 -4.41 -45.08 4.60
N ILE A 57 -3.59 -44.07 4.88
CA ILE A 57 -2.53 -43.62 3.95
C ILE A 57 -1.50 -44.74 3.74
N ALA A 58 -1.05 -45.38 4.82
CA ALA A 58 -0.11 -46.49 4.74
C ALA A 58 -0.71 -47.68 3.98
N GLU A 59 -1.97 -48.02 4.24
CA GLU A 59 -2.68 -49.09 3.55
C GLU A 59 -2.95 -48.77 2.07
N ALA A 60 -3.30 -47.53 1.75
CA ALA A 60 -3.50 -47.07 0.38
C ALA A 60 -2.19 -47.05 -0.41
N MET A 61 -1.05 -46.72 0.21
CA MET A 61 0.27 -46.77 -0.44
C MET A 61 0.78 -48.20 -0.67
N THR A 62 0.21 -49.21 0.01
CA THR A 62 0.57 -50.62 -0.25
C THR A 62 -0.26 -51.28 -1.35
N ASN A 63 -1.34 -50.64 -1.79
CA ASN A 63 -2.29 -51.19 -2.75
C ASN A 63 -2.28 -50.37 -4.06
N ASN A 64 -1.92 -51.01 -5.18
CA ASN A 64 -1.85 -50.44 -6.55
C ASN A 64 -3.22 -50.03 -7.16
N GLY A 65 -4.05 -49.32 -6.40
CA GLY A 65 -5.43 -48.98 -6.76
C GLY A 65 -5.60 -47.53 -7.22
N LYS A 66 -6.82 -47.20 -7.70
CA LYS A 66 -7.20 -45.82 -8.09
C LYS A 66 -7.07 -44.81 -6.94
N LEU A 67 -7.17 -45.27 -5.70
CA LEU A 67 -7.04 -44.43 -4.50
C LEU A 67 -5.59 -43.98 -4.28
N GLU A 68 -4.62 -44.86 -4.54
CA GLU A 68 -3.19 -44.54 -4.42
C GLU A 68 -2.80 -43.45 -5.42
N ALA A 69 -3.22 -43.59 -6.68
CA ALA A 69 -2.96 -42.58 -7.71
C ALA A 69 -3.53 -41.20 -7.31
N ARG A 70 -4.74 -41.16 -6.77
CA ARG A 70 -5.36 -39.93 -6.25
C ARG A 70 -4.59 -39.36 -5.05
N LEU A 71 -4.11 -40.22 -4.15
CA LEU A 71 -3.33 -39.81 -2.99
C LEU A 71 -1.98 -39.21 -3.40
N LEU A 72 -1.27 -39.84 -4.33
CA LEU A 72 0.00 -39.33 -4.87
C LEU A 72 -0.16 -37.97 -5.55
N ASP A 73 -1.21 -37.80 -6.36
CA ASP A 73 -1.54 -36.51 -6.99
C ASP A 73 -1.82 -35.42 -5.94
N LEU A 74 -2.64 -35.73 -4.92
CA LEU A 74 -2.90 -34.79 -3.82
C LEU A 74 -1.65 -34.45 -3.02
N MET A 75 -0.78 -35.42 -2.76
CA MET A 75 0.49 -35.20 -2.07
C MET A 75 1.41 -34.30 -2.90
N GLN A 76 1.54 -34.56 -4.20
CA GLN A 76 2.33 -33.73 -5.10
C GLN A 76 1.81 -32.28 -5.15
N GLN A 77 0.50 -32.10 -5.33
CA GLN A 77 -0.11 -30.77 -5.32
C GLN A 77 0.09 -30.04 -3.99
N ASN A 78 0.11 -30.76 -2.87
CA ASN A 78 0.39 -30.18 -1.56
C ASN A 78 1.85 -29.68 -1.49
N TYR A 79 2.82 -30.52 -1.84
CA TYR A 79 4.23 -30.13 -1.87
C TYR A 79 4.52 -28.95 -2.81
N GLU A 80 3.88 -28.89 -3.97
CA GLU A 80 4.00 -27.78 -4.90
C GLU A 80 3.47 -26.47 -4.32
N LYS A 81 2.32 -26.53 -3.62
CA LYS A 81 1.75 -25.38 -2.92
C LYS A 81 2.61 -24.93 -1.75
N ASP A 82 3.12 -25.85 -0.94
CA ASP A 82 4.05 -25.54 0.15
C ASP A 82 5.31 -24.84 -0.38
N GLY A 83 5.87 -25.32 -1.49
CA GLY A 83 6.97 -24.66 -2.18
C GLY A 83 6.61 -23.27 -2.72
N SER A 84 5.36 -23.03 -3.11
CA SER A 84 4.86 -21.69 -3.49
C SER A 84 4.74 -20.78 -2.26
N VAL A 85 4.20 -21.27 -1.15
CA VAL A 85 4.03 -20.52 0.10
C VAL A 85 5.37 -20.07 0.65
N VAL A 86 6.37 -20.96 0.68
CA VAL A 86 7.73 -20.62 1.12
C VAL A 86 8.32 -19.51 0.25
N ARG A 87 8.21 -19.63 -1.08
CA ARG A 87 8.69 -18.58 -1.99
C ARG A 87 8.01 -17.23 -1.77
N HIS A 88 6.70 -17.23 -1.51
CA HIS A 88 5.97 -16.00 -1.20
C HIS A 88 6.37 -15.41 0.16
N GLN A 89 6.65 -16.25 1.15
CA GLN A 89 7.15 -15.79 2.45
C GLN A 89 8.54 -15.16 2.32
N ASP A 90 9.44 -15.79 1.56
CA ASP A 90 10.77 -15.26 1.29
C ASP A 90 10.71 -13.91 0.57
N GLU A 91 9.86 -13.80 -0.45
CA GLU A 91 9.70 -12.54 -1.18
C GLU A 91 9.08 -11.46 -0.29
N LYS A 92 8.11 -11.81 0.55
CA LYS A 92 7.55 -10.89 1.55
C LYS A 92 8.63 -10.39 2.50
N LEU A 93 9.49 -11.27 3.01
CA LEU A 93 10.59 -10.90 3.90
C LEU A 93 11.58 -9.96 3.19
N ARG A 94 11.92 -10.25 1.92
CA ARG A 94 12.77 -9.36 1.10
C ARG A 94 12.16 -7.97 0.93
N LEU A 95 10.87 -7.90 0.61
CA LEU A 95 10.16 -6.63 0.45
C LEU A 95 10.09 -5.85 1.76
N ILE A 96 9.85 -6.52 2.89
CA ILE A 96 9.88 -5.89 4.21
C ILE A 96 11.26 -5.31 4.49
N SER A 97 12.34 -6.08 4.27
CA SER A 97 13.71 -5.58 4.45
C SER A 97 13.98 -4.34 3.60
N ARG A 98 13.65 -4.38 2.30
CA ARG A 98 13.79 -3.21 1.41
C ARG A 98 12.98 -2.01 1.89
N PHE A 99 11.74 -2.23 2.32
CA PHE A 99 10.90 -1.16 2.85
C PHE A 99 11.50 -0.55 4.12
N THR A 100 12.06 -1.37 5.02
CA THR A 100 12.72 -0.87 6.22
C THR A 100 13.98 -0.06 5.89
N GLU A 101 14.77 -0.49 4.90
CA GLU A 101 15.93 0.26 4.42
C GLU A 101 15.53 1.60 3.82
N GLU A 102 14.53 1.63 2.94
CA GLU A 102 14.00 2.86 2.35
C GLU A 102 13.40 3.79 3.40
N ARG A 103 12.71 3.24 4.41
CA ARG A 103 12.19 4.04 5.54
C ARG A 103 13.33 4.69 6.34
N ILE A 104 14.45 3.98 6.54
CA ILE A 104 15.64 4.54 7.19
C ILE A 104 16.25 5.65 6.33
N LYS A 105 16.39 5.45 5.01
CA LYS A 105 16.89 6.47 4.08
C LYS A 105 16.00 7.71 4.09
N TYR A 106 14.69 7.52 4.01
CA TYR A 106 13.70 8.59 4.09
C TYR A 106 13.81 9.35 5.42
N GLY A 107 13.92 8.64 6.55
CA GLY A 107 14.11 9.26 7.86
C GLY A 107 15.37 10.14 7.92
N LYS A 108 16.50 9.67 7.38
CA LYS A 108 17.74 10.46 7.27
C LYS A 108 17.57 11.69 6.38
N LEU A 109 16.88 11.53 5.24
CA LEU A 109 16.62 12.63 4.33
C LEU A 109 15.72 13.70 4.98
N LEU A 110 14.69 13.27 5.72
CA LEU A 110 13.80 14.16 6.43
C LEU A 110 14.52 14.92 7.54
N GLN A 111 15.42 14.26 8.29
CA GLN A 111 16.31 14.93 9.25
C GLN A 111 17.19 16.00 8.60
N ARG A 112 17.65 15.78 7.36
CA ARG A 112 18.49 16.73 6.61
C ARG A 112 17.69 17.88 6.00
N ILE A 113 16.48 17.60 5.48
CA ILE A 113 15.62 18.61 4.85
C ILE A 113 14.96 19.49 5.88
N ARG A 114 14.61 18.97 7.07
CA ARG A 114 13.93 19.73 8.12
C ARG A 114 14.62 21.07 8.45
N PRO A 115 15.93 21.15 8.75
CA PRO A 115 16.59 22.43 9.01
C PRO A 115 16.60 23.35 7.78
N ILE A 116 16.78 22.81 6.58
CA ILE A 116 16.76 23.60 5.33
C ILE A 116 15.36 24.18 5.08
N ALA A 117 14.31 23.39 5.32
CA ALA A 117 12.93 23.82 5.19
C ALA A 117 12.50 24.79 6.31
N GLU A 118 13.17 24.76 7.47
CA GLU A 118 13.03 25.77 8.52
C GLU A 118 13.74 27.07 8.12
N GLU A 119 14.93 27.00 7.50
CA GLU A 119 15.69 28.14 6.98
C GLU A 119 14.96 28.85 5.82
N VAL A 120 14.46 28.11 4.84
CA VAL A 120 13.64 28.67 3.74
C VAL A 120 12.33 29.28 4.28
N ARG A 121 11.74 28.68 5.32
CA ARG A 121 10.58 29.26 6.00
C ARG A 121 10.93 30.54 6.76
N SER A 122 12.12 30.65 7.34
CA SER A 122 12.56 31.91 7.94
C SER A 122 12.81 32.99 6.89
N TRP A 123 13.35 32.66 5.71
CA TRP A 123 13.53 33.66 4.64
C TRP A 123 12.21 34.19 4.10
N THR A 124 11.24 33.30 3.89
CA THR A 124 9.89 33.72 3.48
C THR A 124 9.11 34.44 4.59
N ALA A 125 9.40 34.15 5.87
CA ALA A 125 8.84 34.90 7.00
C ALA A 125 9.49 36.29 7.20
N ASP A 126 10.77 36.45 6.83
CA ASP A 126 11.47 37.74 6.86
C ASP A 126 11.14 38.63 5.63
N GLU A 127 10.80 38.02 4.48
CA GLU A 127 10.25 38.75 3.32
C GLU A 127 8.79 39.17 3.52
N ILE A 128 8.01 38.39 4.24
CA ILE A 128 6.64 38.73 4.63
C ILE A 128 6.66 39.27 6.06
N ASP A 129 7.23 40.46 6.25
CA ASP A 129 6.90 41.26 7.43
C ASP A 129 5.50 41.88 7.18
N PRO A 130 4.43 41.39 7.84
CA PRO A 130 3.08 41.93 7.64
C PRO A 130 2.94 43.37 8.18
N ARG A 131 4.02 43.98 8.69
CA ARG A 131 4.06 45.41 9.04
C ARG A 131 4.57 46.31 7.92
N LYS A 132 5.14 45.78 6.84
CA LYS A 132 5.59 46.58 5.69
C LYS A 132 4.55 46.77 4.59
N GLU A 133 3.50 45.95 4.53
CA GLU A 133 2.40 46.09 3.56
C GLU A 133 1.41 47.23 3.90
N ALA A 134 1.63 47.99 4.97
CA ALA A 134 0.74 49.09 5.37
C ALA A 134 1.26 50.50 5.04
N VAL A 135 2.24 50.63 4.13
CA VAL A 135 2.57 51.91 3.50
C VAL A 135 2.51 51.71 2.00
N VAL A 136 1.29 51.83 1.45
CA VAL A 136 1.11 52.12 0.02
C VAL A 136 1.75 53.50 -0.19
N ASP A 137 2.99 53.50 -0.67
CA ASP A 137 3.76 54.69 -0.92
C ASP A 137 3.04 55.48 -2.02
N GLU A 138 2.72 56.75 -1.79
CA GLU A 138 2.07 57.61 -2.80
C GLU A 138 2.91 57.68 -4.09
N GLY A 139 4.22 57.39 -3.98
CA GLY A 139 5.14 57.21 -5.10
C GLY A 139 4.81 56.03 -6.02
N GLU A 140 4.38 54.87 -5.51
CA GLU A 140 4.05 53.71 -6.36
C GLU A 140 2.79 53.97 -7.19
N ARG A 141 1.77 54.59 -6.60
CA ARG A 141 0.55 55.00 -7.34
C ARG A 141 0.81 56.09 -8.37
N TYR A 142 1.81 56.96 -8.14
CA TYR A 142 2.22 57.96 -9.11
C TYR A 142 2.95 57.32 -10.28
N LEU A 143 3.86 56.38 -10.00
CA LEU A 143 4.60 55.62 -11.02
C LEU A 143 3.69 54.74 -11.87
N GLU A 144 2.67 54.10 -11.28
CA GLU A 144 1.67 53.33 -12.03
C GLU A 144 0.92 54.21 -13.02
N LYS A 145 0.45 55.40 -12.58
CA LYS A 145 -0.24 56.35 -13.47
C LYS A 145 0.67 56.91 -14.55
N GLU A 146 1.92 57.23 -14.22
CA GLU A 146 2.89 57.74 -15.19
C GLU A 146 3.21 56.66 -16.24
N ASN A 147 3.42 55.41 -15.82
CA ASN A 147 3.64 54.29 -16.72
C ASN A 147 2.43 54.01 -17.62
N GLU A 148 1.21 54.15 -17.11
CA GLU A 148 -0.01 54.00 -17.92
C GLU A 148 -0.10 55.11 -18.98
N THR A 149 0.16 56.37 -18.62
CA THR A 149 0.18 57.47 -19.59
C THR A 149 1.29 57.32 -20.64
N LEU A 150 2.47 56.82 -20.24
CA LEU A 150 3.58 56.56 -21.15
C LEU A 150 3.26 55.41 -22.11
N ARG A 151 2.55 54.37 -21.62
CA ARG A 151 2.06 53.26 -22.44
C ARG A 151 1.08 53.74 -23.50
N GLU A 152 0.07 54.52 -23.11
CA GLU A 152 -0.91 55.07 -24.05
C GLU A 152 -0.26 55.98 -25.10
N LEU A 153 0.72 56.80 -24.69
CA LEU A 153 1.46 57.67 -25.60
C LEU A 153 2.30 56.87 -26.61
N LEU A 154 2.98 55.82 -26.16
CA LEU A 154 3.78 54.94 -27.01
C LEU A 154 2.90 54.23 -28.05
N VAL A 155 1.77 53.66 -27.62
CA VAL A 155 0.82 53.01 -28.54
C VAL A 155 0.26 54.02 -29.55
N GLY A 156 -0.09 55.23 -29.11
CA GLY A 156 -0.57 56.30 -29.98
C GLY A 156 0.46 56.72 -31.04
N ILE A 157 1.73 56.86 -30.65
CA ILE A 157 2.83 57.19 -31.58
C ILE A 157 3.07 56.05 -32.57
N ILE A 158 3.07 54.80 -32.13
CA ILE A 158 3.24 53.61 -32.98
C ILE A 158 2.09 53.51 -34.01
N MET A 159 0.85 53.73 -33.60
CA MET A 159 -0.30 53.75 -34.52
C MET A 159 -0.23 54.91 -35.51
N GLN A 160 0.05 56.13 -35.05
CA GLN A 160 0.03 57.33 -35.90
C GLN A 160 1.22 57.41 -36.86
N SER A 161 2.36 56.84 -36.48
CA SER A 161 3.54 56.71 -37.35
C SER A 161 3.39 55.61 -38.42
N GLY A 162 2.30 54.83 -38.38
CA GLY A 162 2.05 53.76 -39.33
C GLY A 162 3.10 52.66 -39.25
N TYR A 163 3.59 52.36 -38.04
CA TYR A 163 4.61 51.33 -37.83
C TYR A 163 4.09 49.95 -38.29
N GLN A 164 4.83 49.30 -39.20
CA GLN A 164 4.44 48.04 -39.87
C GLN A 164 5.23 46.80 -39.38
N GLY A 165 5.80 46.83 -38.17
CA GLY A 165 6.53 45.67 -37.61
C GLY A 165 7.93 45.47 -38.22
N THR A 166 8.64 46.55 -38.52
CA THR A 166 9.98 46.49 -39.16
C THR A 166 11.15 46.54 -38.17
N ASN A 167 10.90 46.80 -36.89
CA ASN A 167 11.90 46.90 -35.83
C ASN A 167 11.59 45.95 -34.65
N LYS A 168 12.36 44.87 -34.56
CA LYS A 168 12.24 43.84 -33.52
C LYS A 168 12.21 44.37 -32.08
N THR A 169 12.84 45.53 -31.82
CA THR A 169 12.84 46.13 -30.47
C THR A 169 11.48 46.70 -30.10
N VAL A 170 10.75 47.27 -31.07
CA VAL A 170 9.39 47.79 -30.85
C VAL A 170 8.38 46.65 -30.74
N ASP A 171 8.59 45.57 -31.50
CA ASP A 171 7.73 44.39 -31.44
C ASP A 171 7.84 43.70 -30.06
N ASN A 172 9.06 43.54 -29.53
CA ASN A 172 9.28 43.01 -28.18
C ASN A 172 8.64 43.91 -27.10
N TRP A 173 8.57 45.23 -27.32
CA TRP A 173 7.89 46.13 -26.38
C TRP A 173 6.38 45.97 -26.44
N LEU A 174 5.80 45.76 -27.63
CA LEU A 174 4.36 45.48 -27.76
C LEU A 174 3.98 44.15 -27.12
N GLU A 175 4.78 43.10 -27.32
CA GLU A 175 4.58 41.79 -26.65
C GLU A 175 4.65 41.92 -25.12
N PHE A 176 5.64 42.64 -24.60
CA PHE A 176 5.76 42.88 -23.16
C PHE A 176 4.58 43.68 -22.59
N LEU A 177 4.03 44.62 -23.36
CA LEU A 177 2.83 45.35 -22.97
C LEU A 177 1.58 44.46 -22.99
N GLU A 178 1.46 43.51 -23.92
CA GLU A 178 0.36 42.54 -23.94
C GLU A 178 0.43 41.54 -22.77
N GLU A 179 1.61 41.13 -22.32
CA GLU A 179 1.77 40.16 -21.22
C GLU A 179 1.47 40.72 -19.82
N ILE A 180 1.48 42.04 -19.63
CA ILE A 180 1.24 42.71 -18.34
C ILE A 180 -0.21 43.20 -18.18
N GLY A 181 -1.04 43.11 -19.23
CA GLY A 181 -2.48 43.39 -19.18
C GLY A 181 -3.31 42.16 -18.84
#